data_AF-A0A162LAT3-F1
#
_entry.id   AF-A0A162LAT3-F1
#
_cell.length_a   1.000
_cell.length_b   1.000
_cell.length_c   1.000
_cell.angle_alpha   90.00
_cell.angle_beta   90.00
_cell.angle_gamma   90.00
#
_symmetry.space_group_name_H-M   'P 1'
#
loop_
_entity.id
_entity.type
_entity.pdbx_description
1 polymer ?
#
loop_
_entity_poly.entity_id
_entity_poly.type
_entity_poly.pdbx_seq_one_letter_code
_entity_poly.pdbx_strand_id
1 'polypeptide(L)'
;MKTNSVPDKVTEYFAKGPRKIKKIIPNDDYTLTIVFDNEEIRLYDMSNNLFGVFEVLKDIDKFKEVFIDESGNIAWDIDKNIDSNIVWNNRIDICKDSAYMNSVSLEKKRPF
;
A
#
# COMPACT_ATOMS: atom_id res chain seq x y z
N MET A 1 -25.49 -11.67 22.98
CA MET A 1 -24.30 -11.82 22.12
C MET A 1 -24.47 -10.89 20.95
N LYS A 2 -23.66 -9.83 20.81
CA LYS A 2 -23.52 -9.17 19.51
C LYS A 2 -22.75 -10.15 18.63
N THR A 3 -23.37 -10.62 17.56
CA THR A 3 -22.66 -11.37 16.53
C THR A 3 -21.54 -10.47 16.03
N ASN A 4 -20.29 -10.91 16.17
CA ASN A 4 -19.13 -10.27 15.55
C ASN A 4 -19.28 -10.45 14.03
N SER A 5 -20.07 -9.58 13.39
CA SER A 5 -20.17 -9.54 11.93
C SER A 5 -18.91 -8.92 11.38
N VAL A 6 -18.32 -9.56 10.37
CA VAL A 6 -17.22 -8.99 9.59
C VAL A 6 -17.65 -7.63 9.05
N PRO A 7 -16.82 -6.57 9.13
CA PRO A 7 -17.18 -5.25 8.59
C PRO A 7 -17.54 -5.33 7.11
N ASP A 8 -18.57 -4.59 6.68
CA ASP A 8 -19.11 -4.65 5.31
C ASP A 8 -18.03 -4.45 4.24
N LYS A 9 -17.11 -3.50 4.47
CA LYS A 9 -15.98 -3.21 3.58
C LYS A 9 -15.05 -4.42 3.37
N VAL A 10 -14.83 -5.20 4.43
CA VAL A 10 -14.00 -6.41 4.38
C VAL A 10 -14.76 -7.50 3.62
N THR A 11 -16.06 -7.66 3.88
CA THR A 11 -16.94 -8.59 3.17
C THR A 11 -16.99 -8.30 1.67
N GLU A 12 -17.16 -7.03 1.28
CA GLU A 12 -17.20 -6.60 -0.13
C GLU A 12 -15.86 -6.86 -0.84
N TYR A 13 -14.74 -6.59 -0.17
CA TYR A 13 -13.41 -6.85 -0.71
C TYR A 13 -13.23 -8.33 -1.05
N PHE A 14 -13.47 -9.22 -0.08
CA PHE A 14 -13.26 -10.65 -0.29
C PHE A 14 -14.27 -11.27 -1.24
N ALA A 15 -15.48 -10.71 -1.38
CA ALA A 15 -16.45 -11.14 -2.39
C ALA A 15 -15.95 -10.92 -3.84
N LYS A 16 -15.14 -9.87 -4.06
CA LYS A 16 -14.54 -9.54 -5.37
C LYS A 16 -13.19 -10.22 -5.62
N GLY A 17 -12.68 -10.95 -4.63
CA GLY A 17 -11.37 -11.59 -4.63
C GLY A 17 -10.21 -10.61 -4.34
N PRO A 18 -9.07 -11.11 -3.84
CA PRO A 18 -7.91 -10.28 -3.55
C PRO A 18 -7.35 -9.63 -4.83
N ARG A 19 -6.80 -8.44 -4.70
CA ARG A 19 -6.20 -7.68 -5.83
C ARG A 19 -4.69 -7.79 -5.82
N LYS A 20 -4.10 -7.84 -7.01
CA LYS A 20 -2.64 -7.76 -7.19
C LYS A 20 -2.24 -6.34 -7.58
N ILE A 21 -1.14 -5.86 -7.03
CA ILE A 21 -0.55 -4.59 -7.44
C ILE A 21 0.22 -4.82 -8.74
N LYS A 22 -0.10 -4.05 -9.79
CA LYS A 22 0.64 -4.05 -11.07
C LYS A 22 1.71 -2.96 -11.10
N LYS A 23 1.45 -1.81 -10.48
CA LYS A 23 2.36 -0.66 -10.48
C LYS A 23 2.12 0.22 -9.26
N ILE A 24 3.20 0.81 -8.75
CA ILE A 24 3.18 1.82 -7.71
C ILE A 24 3.89 3.06 -8.26
N ILE A 25 3.33 4.24 -8.02
CA ILE A 25 3.93 5.53 -8.35
C ILE A 25 3.92 6.37 -7.07
N PRO A 26 5.08 6.63 -6.45
CA PRO A 26 5.16 7.54 -5.32
C PRO A 26 4.97 8.99 -5.78
N ASN A 27 4.22 9.76 -5.01
CA ASN A 27 4.00 11.18 -5.23
C ASN A 27 4.82 12.01 -4.22
N ASP A 28 4.91 13.33 -4.44
CA ASP A 28 5.71 14.25 -3.62
C ASP A 28 5.05 14.66 -2.28
N ASP A 29 3.87 14.12 -1.98
CA ASP A 29 3.03 14.45 -0.82
C ASP A 29 2.78 13.24 0.11
N TYR A 30 3.67 12.25 0.07
CA TYR A 30 3.56 10.97 0.80
C TYR A 30 2.32 10.15 0.45
N THR A 31 1.73 10.39 -0.71
CA THR A 31 0.72 9.50 -1.29
C THR A 31 1.35 8.54 -2.30
N LEU A 32 0.75 7.36 -2.45
CA LEU A 32 1.07 6.38 -3.47
C LEU A 32 -0.11 6.24 -4.43
N THR A 33 0.16 6.39 -5.72
CA THR A 33 -0.80 5.98 -6.76
C THR A 33 -0.55 4.51 -7.10
N ILE A 34 -1.54 3.67 -6.83
CA ILE A 34 -1.46 2.21 -6.99
C ILE A 34 -2.36 1.79 -8.16
N VAL A 35 -1.81 1.04 -9.10
CA VAL A 35 -2.56 0.41 -10.19
C VAL A 35 -2.71 -1.07 -9.88
N PHE A 36 -3.95 -1.54 -9.80
CA PHE A 36 -4.27 -2.94 -9.53
C PHE A 36 -4.49 -3.75 -10.81
N ASP A 37 -4.54 -5.07 -10.65
CA ASP A 37 -4.71 -6.03 -11.75
C ASP A 37 -6.01 -5.90 -12.51
N ASN A 38 -7.05 -5.39 -11.85
CA ASN A 38 -8.35 -5.06 -12.42
C ASN A 38 -8.44 -3.61 -12.98
N GLU A 39 -7.31 -2.96 -13.24
CA GLU A 39 -7.22 -1.61 -13.81
C GLU A 39 -7.70 -0.49 -12.88
N GLU A 40 -8.14 -0.79 -11.66
CA GLU A 40 -8.39 0.24 -10.65
C GLU A 40 -7.12 1.01 -10.34
N ILE A 41 -7.23 2.34 -10.36
CA ILE A 41 -6.21 3.26 -9.91
C ILE A 41 -6.68 3.84 -8.59
N ARG A 42 -5.89 3.68 -7.53
CA ARG A 42 -6.24 4.11 -6.19
C ARG A 42 -5.12 4.94 -5.57
N LEU A 43 -5.49 5.93 -4.76
CA LEU A 43 -4.57 6.77 -4.00
C LEU A 43 -4.52 6.30 -2.55
N TYR A 44 -3.34 5.91 -2.09
CA TYR A 44 -3.08 5.52 -0.72
C TYR A 44 -2.26 6.61 -0.02
N ASP A 45 -2.81 7.23 1.02
CA ASP A 45 -2.20 8.34 1.73
C ASP A 45 -1.47 7.85 2.99
N MET A 46 -0.15 8.07 3.05
CA MET A 46 0.70 7.71 4.18
C MET A 46 1.03 8.87 5.10
N SER A 47 0.61 10.10 4.80
CA SER A 47 1.00 11.32 5.53
C SER A 47 0.77 11.21 7.05
N ASN A 48 -0.32 10.57 7.47
CA ASN A 48 -0.67 10.38 8.88
C ASN A 48 -0.05 9.13 9.53
N ASN A 49 0.69 8.31 8.77
CA ASN A 49 1.24 7.02 9.21
C ASN A 49 2.78 7.01 9.29
N LEU A 50 3.44 8.16 9.11
CA LEU A 50 4.92 8.29 9.15
C LEU A 50 5.48 8.32 10.58
N PHE A 51 5.18 7.30 11.38
CA PHE A 51 5.69 7.15 12.74
C PHE A 51 6.07 5.69 13.02
N GLY A 52 6.86 5.46 14.06
CA GLY A 52 7.33 4.11 14.41
C GLY A 52 8.19 3.53 13.29
N VAL A 53 7.87 2.33 12.80
CA VAL A 53 8.65 1.65 11.75
C VAL A 53 8.68 2.42 10.42
N PHE A 54 7.67 3.26 10.15
CA PHE A 54 7.59 4.08 8.93
C PHE A 54 8.27 5.44 9.07
N GLU A 55 8.87 5.76 10.23
CA GLU A 55 9.50 7.05 10.45
C GLU A 55 10.68 7.31 9.49
N VAL A 56 11.36 6.27 9.04
CA VAL A 56 12.41 6.36 8.00
C VAL A 56 11.88 6.93 6.69
N LEU A 57 10.58 6.78 6.41
CA LEU A 57 9.92 7.29 5.20
C LEU A 57 9.58 8.78 5.27
N LYS A 58 9.88 9.47 6.39
CA LYS A 58 9.85 10.95 6.44
C LYS A 58 10.91 11.58 5.53
N ASP A 59 11.95 10.83 5.18
CA ASP A 59 12.81 11.19 4.05
C ASP A 59 12.05 10.85 2.75
N ILE A 60 11.70 11.89 2.00
CA ILE A 60 10.93 11.75 0.76
C ILE A 60 11.69 10.94 -0.32
N ASP A 61 13.03 11.01 -0.33
CA ASP A 61 13.82 10.24 -1.29
C ASP A 61 13.77 8.76 -0.92
N LYS A 62 13.82 8.43 0.37
CA LYS A 62 13.58 7.07 0.86
C LYS A 62 12.14 6.60 0.56
N PHE A 63 11.14 7.44 0.77
CA PHE A 63 9.74 7.12 0.41
C PHE A 63 9.59 6.77 -1.08
N LYS A 64 10.34 7.44 -1.96
CA LYS A 64 10.32 7.18 -3.40
C LYS A 64 11.02 5.88 -3.81
N GLU A 65 11.78 5.24 -2.93
CA GLU A 65 12.40 3.91 -3.17
C GLU A 65 11.38 2.75 -3.09
N VAL A 66 10.08 3.05 -2.99
CA VAL A 66 8.99 2.05 -2.91
C VAL A 66 9.06 1.02 -4.04
N PHE A 67 8.84 -0.24 -3.71
CA PHE A 67 8.74 -1.33 -4.68
C PHE A 67 7.65 -2.34 -4.29
N ILE A 68 7.42 -3.31 -5.18
CA ILE A 68 6.53 -4.45 -4.94
C ILE A 68 7.41 -5.63 -4.53
N ASP A 69 7.23 -6.16 -3.32
CA ASP A 69 8.02 -7.30 -2.84
C ASP A 69 7.57 -8.64 -3.46
N GLU A 70 8.28 -9.72 -3.11
CA GLU A 70 8.01 -11.09 -3.55
C GLU A 70 6.62 -11.61 -3.15
N SER A 71 6.01 -11.03 -2.11
CA SER A 71 4.66 -11.36 -1.64
C SER A 71 3.57 -10.50 -2.31
N GLY A 72 3.97 -9.53 -3.14
CA GLY A 72 3.11 -8.59 -3.84
C GLY A 72 2.63 -7.42 -2.96
N ASN A 73 3.31 -7.15 -1.85
CA ASN A 73 3.02 -6.03 -0.95
C ASN A 73 3.78 -4.76 -1.38
N ILE A 74 3.39 -3.62 -0.81
CA ILE A 74 4.11 -2.35 -0.97
C ILE A 74 5.25 -2.37 0.03
N ALA A 75 6.50 -2.21 -0.41
CA ALA A 75 7.66 -2.37 0.47
C ALA A 75 8.74 -1.30 0.25
N TRP A 76 9.56 -1.15 1.29
CA TRP A 76 10.80 -0.40 1.30
C TRP A 76 11.87 -1.17 2.08
N ASP A 77 13.12 -0.99 1.67
CA ASP A 77 14.27 -1.42 2.47
C ASP A 77 14.83 -0.21 3.24
N ILE A 78 15.01 -0.38 4.55
CA ILE A 78 15.53 0.67 5.44
C ILE A 78 16.95 1.06 4.99
N ASP A 79 17.83 0.08 4.86
CA ASP A 79 19.15 0.23 4.23
C ASP A 79 19.22 -0.61 2.96
N LYS A 80 19.43 0.05 1.82
CA LYS A 80 19.55 -0.58 0.50
C LYS A 80 20.81 -1.44 0.32
N ASN A 81 21.79 -1.30 1.23
CA ASN A 81 23.01 -2.09 1.20
C ASN A 81 22.91 -3.38 2.01
N ILE A 82 21.78 -3.60 2.69
CA ILE A 82 21.49 -4.80 3.47
C ILE A 82 20.53 -5.68 2.69
N ASP A 83 20.86 -6.97 2.54
CA ASP A 83 19.96 -7.94 1.93
C ASP A 83 18.82 -8.31 2.89
N SER A 84 17.63 -7.79 2.60
CA SER A 84 16.42 -8.04 3.38
C SER A 84 15.94 -9.48 3.39
N ASN A 85 16.42 -10.34 2.47
CA ASN A 85 16.14 -11.78 2.52
C ASN A 85 16.93 -12.48 3.64
N ILE A 86 18.00 -11.85 4.13
CA ILE A 86 18.86 -12.35 5.21
C ILE A 86 18.52 -11.62 6.51
N VAL A 87 18.37 -10.29 6.44
CA VAL A 87 18.10 -9.43 7.60
C VAL A 87 16.64 -9.00 7.58
N TRP A 88 15.80 -9.81 8.21
CA TRP A 88 14.34 -9.68 8.14
C TRP A 88 13.79 -8.32 8.57
N ASN A 89 14.42 -7.65 9.54
CA ASN A 89 13.97 -6.37 10.07
C ASN A 89 14.43 -5.16 9.23
N ASN A 90 15.12 -5.39 8.11
CA ASN A 90 15.49 -4.34 7.17
C ASN A 90 14.34 -3.95 6.23
N ARG A 91 13.33 -4.81 6.06
CA ARG A 91 12.18 -4.53 5.20
C ARG A 91 10.99 -4.05 6.01
N ILE A 92 10.36 -2.99 5.53
CA ILE A 92 9.05 -2.53 5.98
C ILE A 92 8.06 -2.71 4.84
N ASP A 93 6.89 -3.27 5.14
CA ASP A 93 5.87 -3.53 4.14
C ASP A 93 4.46 -3.11 4.60
N ILE A 94 3.61 -2.90 3.60
CA ILE A 94 2.17 -2.67 3.75
C ILE A 94 1.47 -3.70 2.90
N CYS A 95 0.67 -4.54 3.55
CA CYS A 95 -0.13 -5.57 2.91
C CYS A 95 -1.02 -4.97 1.81
N LYS A 96 -0.98 -5.57 0.60
CA LYS A 96 -1.77 -5.16 -0.57
C LYS A 96 -3.28 -5.05 -0.30
N ASP A 97 -3.83 -5.95 0.51
CA ASP A 97 -5.25 -5.94 0.85
C ASP A 97 -5.60 -4.72 1.72
N SER A 98 -4.72 -4.41 2.68
CA SER A 98 -4.87 -3.22 3.53
C SER A 98 -4.71 -1.94 2.72
N ALA A 99 -3.75 -1.89 1.79
CA ALA A 99 -3.57 -0.77 0.89
C ALA A 99 -4.79 -0.57 -0.03
N TYR A 100 -5.34 -1.64 -0.60
CA TYR A 100 -6.55 -1.56 -1.42
C TYR A 100 -7.74 -1.04 -0.60
N MET A 101 -7.99 -1.62 0.58
CA MET A 101 -9.10 -1.20 1.42
C MET A 101 -8.94 0.25 1.87
N ASN A 102 -7.75 0.67 2.31
CA ASN A 102 -7.55 2.00 2.90
C ASN A 102 -7.21 3.11 1.89
N SER A 103 -7.13 2.79 0.61
CA SER A 103 -6.98 3.79 -0.46
C SER A 103 -8.34 4.27 -0.98
N VAL A 104 -8.31 5.41 -1.67
CA VAL A 104 -9.48 5.97 -2.37
C VAL A 104 -9.36 5.73 -3.87
N SER A 105 -10.46 5.37 -4.53
CA SER A 105 -10.46 5.18 -5.98
C SER A 105 -10.30 6.53 -6.70
N LEU A 106 -9.41 6.57 -7.69
CA LEU A 106 -9.16 7.75 -8.53
C LEU A 106 -9.97 7.74 -9.82
N GLU A 107 -11.17 7.13 -9.84
CA GLU A 107 -12.02 7.13 -11.04
C GLU A 107 -12.08 8.55 -11.63
N LYS A 108 -11.78 8.66 -12.93
CA LYS A 108 -12.10 9.87 -13.68
C LYS A 108 -13.61 10.05 -13.54
N LYS A 109 -14.05 11.05 -12.77
CA LYS A 109 -15.43 11.54 -12.89
C LYS A 109 -15.65 11.74 -14.38
N ARG A 110 -16.49 10.90 -15.01
CA ARG A 110 -16.93 11.16 -16.38
C ARG A 110 -17.51 12.57 -16.35
N PRO A 111 -16.96 13.54 -17.12
CA PRO A 111 -17.70 14.77 -17.32
C PRO A 111 -19.03 14.36 -17.95
N PHE A 112 -20.13 14.76 -17.30
CA PHE A 112 -21.48 14.60 -17.84
C PHE A 112 -21.59 15.32 -19.20
#